data_AF-A0A450U9D7-F1
#
_entry.id   AF-A0A450U9D7-F1
#
_cell.length_a   1.000
_cell.length_b   1.000
_cell.length_c   1.000
_cell.angle_alpha   90.00
_cell.angle_beta   90.00
_cell.angle_gamma   90.00
#
_symmetry.space_group_name_H-M   'P 1'
#
loop_
_entity.id
_entity.type
_entity.pdbx_description
1 polymer ?
#
loop_
_entity_poly.entity_id
_entity_poly.type
_entity_poly.pdbx_seq_one_letter_code
_entity_poly.pdbx_strand_id
1 'polypeptide(L)'
;MLDEPPKKFFKHHRYVEQRNGERVFKLAPLRKNIYSLPDLRKLMQEANMRYFAFMACIDNPDAEQKAIHKVSAPAKENGRSFRGFNLFLDNDYQLFLTLVRGERTI
;
A
#
# COMPACT_ATOMS: atom_id res chain seq x y z
N MET A 1 3.70 -36.39 -16.21
CA MET A 1 3.32 -35.64 -15.01
C MET A 1 4.51 -34.76 -14.65
N LEU A 2 4.54 -33.53 -15.16
CA LEU A 2 5.65 -32.59 -14.89
C LEU A 2 5.27 -31.82 -13.63
N ASP A 3 5.94 -32.14 -12.51
CA ASP A 3 5.83 -31.36 -11.28
C ASP A 3 6.15 -29.89 -11.59
N GLU A 4 5.18 -29.02 -11.39
CA GLU A 4 5.42 -27.58 -11.38
C GLU A 4 6.48 -27.29 -10.31
N PRO A 5 7.60 -26.63 -10.66
CA PRO A 5 8.63 -26.34 -9.67
C PRO A 5 8.03 -25.46 -8.58
N PRO A 6 8.37 -25.70 -7.30
CA PRO A 6 7.83 -24.92 -6.18
C PRO A 6 8.03 -23.44 -6.47
N LYS A 7 6.98 -22.62 -6.31
CA LYS A 7 7.01 -21.17 -6.52
C LYS A 7 8.20 -20.57 -5.76
N LYS A 8 9.27 -20.27 -6.49
CA LYS A 8 10.45 -19.59 -5.94
C LYS A 8 10.21 -18.10 -6.05
N PHE A 9 10.10 -17.44 -4.89
CA PHE A 9 9.73 -16.03 -4.78
C PHE A 9 10.75 -15.08 -5.41
N PHE A 10 12.05 -15.36 -5.29
CA PHE A 10 13.10 -14.47 -5.77
C PHE A 10 13.83 -15.05 -6.99
N LYS A 11 13.93 -14.25 -8.05
CA LYS A 11 14.68 -14.53 -9.27
C LYS A 11 15.80 -13.51 -9.44
N HIS A 12 16.92 -13.95 -10.00
CA HIS A 12 18.04 -13.07 -10.36
C HIS A 12 18.59 -13.44 -11.74
N HIS A 13 19.19 -12.47 -12.42
CA HIS A 13 19.89 -12.73 -13.69
C HIS A 13 21.24 -13.36 -13.39
N ARG A 14 21.47 -14.57 -13.90
CA ARG A 14 22.69 -15.32 -13.66
C ARG A 14 23.01 -16.23 -14.83
N TYR A 15 24.26 -16.65 -14.91
CA TYR A 15 24.63 -17.78 -15.75
C TYR A 15 24.06 -19.07 -15.15
N VAL A 16 23.45 -19.88 -16.00
CA VAL A 16 22.91 -21.20 -15.67
C VAL A 16 23.56 -22.21 -16.60
N GLU A 17 24.25 -23.17 -15.99
CA GLU A 17 24.75 -24.34 -16.72
C GLU A 17 23.57 -25.26 -17.06
N GLN A 18 23.45 -25.54 -18.35
CA GLN A 18 22.47 -26.44 -18.93
C GLN A 18 23.04 -27.87 -18.96
N ARG A 19 22.19 -28.88 -19.13
CA ARG A 19 22.62 -30.31 -19.16
C ARG A 19 23.58 -30.62 -20.32
N ASN A 20 23.53 -29.83 -21.39
CA ASN A 20 24.43 -29.92 -22.54
C ASN A 20 25.78 -29.23 -22.31
N GLY A 21 26.05 -28.70 -21.11
CA GLY A 21 27.30 -27.99 -20.76
C GLY A 21 27.30 -26.51 -21.13
N GLU A 22 26.27 -26.01 -21.81
CA GLU A 22 26.18 -24.62 -22.22
C GLU A 22 25.86 -23.69 -21.01
N ARG A 23 26.46 -22.50 -21.01
CA ARG A 23 26.17 -21.45 -20.02
C ARG A 23 25.28 -20.38 -20.62
N VAL A 24 24.05 -20.28 -20.13
CA VAL A 24 23.08 -19.29 -20.60
C VAL A 24 22.85 -18.24 -19.52
N PHE A 25 22.97 -16.95 -19.88
CA PHE A 25 22.57 -15.86 -19.00
C PHE A 25 21.05 -15.67 -19.07
N LYS A 26 20.34 -15.96 -17.99
CA LYS A 26 18.88 -15.84 -17.93
C LYS A 26 18.39 -15.46 -16.55
N LEU A 27 17.17 -14.95 -16.49
CA LEU A 27 16.44 -14.80 -15.24
C LEU A 27 16.12 -16.18 -14.69
N ALA A 28 16.76 -16.54 -13.59
CA ALA A 28 16.58 -17.84 -12.96
C ALA A 28 16.18 -17.69 -11.49
N PRO A 29 15.40 -18.62 -10.94
CA PRO A 29 15.14 -18.65 -9.51
C PRO A 29 16.42 -18.77 -8.69
N LEU A 30 16.46 -18.06 -7.56
CA LEU A 30 17.60 -18.12 -6.66
C LEU A 30 17.78 -19.56 -6.13
N ARG A 31 19.03 -20.03 -6.06
CA ARG A 31 19.35 -21.31 -5.43
C ARG A 31 19.35 -21.14 -3.91
N LYS A 32 18.82 -22.12 -3.18
CA LYS A 32 18.84 -22.13 -1.71
C LYS A 32 20.19 -22.67 -1.23
N ASN A 33 21.27 -21.90 -1.40
CA ASN A 33 22.61 -22.26 -0.93
C ASN A 33 23.38 -21.04 -0.42
N ILE A 34 24.48 -21.28 0.30
CA ILE A 34 25.30 -20.22 0.93
C ILE A 34 25.87 -19.22 -0.09
N TYR A 35 26.16 -19.65 -1.32
CA TYR A 35 26.68 -18.79 -2.38
C TYR A 35 25.63 -17.81 -2.94
N SER A 36 24.34 -18.06 -2.71
CA SER A 36 23.26 -17.18 -3.13
C SER A 36 22.92 -16.10 -2.10
N LEU A 37 23.57 -16.10 -0.92
CA LEU A 37 23.32 -15.12 0.15
C LEU A 37 23.62 -13.66 -0.27
N PRO A 38 24.71 -13.35 -1.00
CA PRO A 38 24.98 -11.98 -1.44
C PRO A 38 23.89 -11.44 -2.37
N ASP A 39 23.44 -12.25 -3.33
CA ASP A 39 22.37 -11.91 -4.26
C ASP A 39 21.03 -11.76 -3.55
N LEU A 40 20.73 -12.66 -2.60
CA LEU A 40 19.52 -12.60 -1.78
C LEU A 40 19.45 -11.28 -1.00
N ARG A 41 20.55 -10.91 -0.33
CA ARG A 41 20.65 -9.67 0.44
C ARG A 41 20.33 -8.46 -0.44
N LYS A 42 20.91 -8.41 -1.64
CA LYS A 42 20.67 -7.30 -2.59
C LYS A 42 19.19 -7.24 -3.00
N LEU A 43 18.60 -8.37 -3.39
CA LEU A 43 17.19 -8.44 -3.78
C LEU A 43 16.24 -8.02 -2.64
N MET A 44 16.52 -8.46 -1.41
CA MET A 44 15.74 -8.07 -0.24
C MET A 44 15.87 -6.58 0.05
N GLN A 45 17.07 -6.01 -0.06
CA GLN A 45 17.29 -4.58 0.12
C GLN A 45 16.53 -3.76 -0.94
N GLU A 46 16.59 -4.14 -2.22
CA GLU A 46 15.85 -3.47 -3.30
C GLU A 46 14.33 -3.61 -3.13
N ALA A 47 13.84 -4.73 -2.61
CA ALA A 47 12.43 -4.90 -2.27
C ALA A 47 12.01 -3.95 -1.13
N ASN A 48 12.80 -3.89 -0.05
CA ASN A 48 12.54 -2.99 1.07
C ASN A 48 12.60 -1.52 0.64
N MET A 49 13.56 -1.14 -0.21
CA MET A 49 13.66 0.23 -0.72
C MET A 49 12.45 0.61 -1.57
N ARG A 50 11.94 -0.29 -2.42
CA ARG A 50 10.71 -0.05 -3.17
C ARG A 50 9.50 0.08 -2.25
N TYR A 51 9.44 -0.73 -1.19
CA TYR A 51 8.40 -0.61 -0.18
C TYR A 51 8.47 0.73 0.56
N PHE A 52 9.66 1.17 0.97
CA PHE A 52 9.83 2.48 1.60
C PHE A 52 9.52 3.63 0.66
N ALA A 53 9.92 3.54 -0.62
CA ALA A 53 9.56 4.54 -1.62
C ALA A 53 8.04 4.64 -1.79
N PHE A 54 7.34 3.50 -1.82
CA PHE A 54 5.89 3.47 -1.84
C PHE A 54 5.27 4.12 -0.59
N MET A 55 5.77 3.79 0.62
CA MET A 55 5.32 4.44 1.85
C MET A 55 5.59 5.94 1.86
N ALA A 56 6.71 6.39 1.30
CA ALA A 56 7.07 7.80 1.21
C ALA A 56 6.21 8.58 0.21
N CYS A 57 5.56 7.90 -0.75
CA CYS A 57 4.56 8.52 -1.63
C CYS A 57 3.21 8.73 -0.94
N ILE A 58 2.98 8.14 0.24
CA ILE A 58 1.76 8.38 1.00
C ILE A 58 1.95 9.72 1.72
N ASP A 59 1.17 10.72 1.31
CA ASP A 59 1.17 12.03 1.97
C ASP A 59 0.84 11.90 3.46
N ASN A 60 1.45 12.74 4.29
CA ASN A 60 1.14 12.76 5.72
C ASN A 60 -0.29 13.29 5.93
N PRO A 61 -1.24 12.45 6.40
CA PRO A 61 -2.64 12.85 6.52
C PRO A 61 -2.93 13.67 7.79
N ASP A 62 -1.91 14.07 8.57
CA ASP A 62 -2.10 14.74 9.86
C ASP A 62 -2.96 16.01 9.77
N ALA A 63 -2.81 16.80 8.69
CA ALA A 63 -3.57 18.04 8.52
C ALA A 63 -5.05 17.74 8.23
N GLU A 64 -5.31 16.77 7.35
CA GLU A 64 -6.63 16.30 6.97
C GLU A 64 -7.32 15.63 8.16
N GLN A 65 -6.60 14.81 8.92
CA GLN A 65 -7.10 14.19 10.14
C GLN A 65 -7.51 15.24 11.18
N LYS A 66 -6.71 16.29 11.39
CA LYS A 66 -7.07 17.41 12.26
C LYS A 66 -8.31 18.15 11.75
N ALA A 67 -8.42 18.36 10.44
CA ALA A 67 -9.59 18.99 9.84
C ALA A 67 -10.86 18.15 10.05
N ILE A 68 -10.79 16.84 9.77
CA ILE A 68 -11.89 15.89 10.00
C ILE A 68 -12.27 15.87 11.48
N HIS A 69 -11.29 15.78 12.39
CA HIS A 69 -11.52 15.80 13.82
C HIS A 69 -12.21 17.10 14.28
N LYS A 70 -11.81 18.25 13.74
CA LYS A 70 -12.45 19.54 14.04
C LYS A 70 -13.91 19.55 13.61
N VAL A 71 -14.23 18.97 12.45
CA VAL A 71 -15.60 18.92 11.92
C VAL A 71 -16.47 17.93 12.70
N SER A 72 -15.90 16.79 13.11
CA SER A 72 -16.63 15.74 13.84
C SER A 72 -16.77 16.01 15.33
N ALA A 73 -15.91 16.85 15.90
CA ALA A 73 -15.99 17.26 17.30
C ALA A 73 -17.21 18.18 17.55
N PRO A 74 -17.90 18.03 18.70
CA PRO A 74 -18.92 18.98 19.10
C PRO A 74 -18.31 20.36 19.39
N ALA A 75 -19.03 21.42 19.00
CA ALA A 75 -18.62 22.80 19.19
C ALA A 75 -19.61 23.52 20.11
N LYS A 76 -19.12 24.44 20.95
CA LYS A 76 -19.98 25.26 21.81
C LYS A 76 -19.86 26.72 21.40
N GLU A 77 -21.00 27.33 21.04
CA GLU A 77 -21.07 28.73 20.63
C GLU A 77 -22.23 29.41 21.34
N ASN A 78 -22.00 30.59 21.92
CA ASN A 78 -23.01 31.39 22.64
C ASN A 78 -23.77 30.57 23.71
N GLY A 79 -23.06 29.71 24.44
CA GLY A 79 -23.62 28.87 25.49
C GLY A 79 -24.36 27.61 25.00
N ARG A 80 -24.58 27.46 23.69
CA ARG A 80 -25.24 26.29 23.08
C ARG A 80 -24.22 25.29 22.54
N SER A 81 -24.47 24.00 22.77
CA SER A 81 -23.65 22.92 22.24
C SER A 81 -24.23 22.42 20.93
N PHE A 82 -23.40 22.32 19.90
CA PHE A 82 -23.72 21.77 18.60
C PHE A 82 -22.99 20.45 18.44
N ARG A 83 -23.71 19.42 17.99
CA ARG A 83 -23.12 18.14 17.65
C ARG A 83 -22.24 18.31 16.41
N GLY A 84 -21.04 17.70 16.42
CA GLY A 84 -20.18 17.68 15.24
C GLY A 84 -20.74 16.82 14.12
N PHE A 85 -20.20 16.99 12.92
CA PHE A 85 -20.66 16.34 11.71
C PHE A 85 -19.79 15.13 11.37
N ASN A 86 -20.38 13.93 11.29
CA ASN A 86 -19.64 12.69 11.12
C ASN A 86 -20.12 11.88 9.91
N LEU A 87 -19.37 11.93 8.82
CA LEU A 87 -19.67 11.21 7.57
C LEU A 87 -19.74 9.67 7.70
N PHE A 88 -19.27 9.09 8.80
CA PHE A 88 -19.39 7.66 9.07
C PHE A 88 -20.73 7.26 9.69
N LEU A 89 -21.58 8.24 10.06
CA LEU A 89 -22.94 7.99 10.51
C LEU A 89 -23.90 8.12 9.33
N ASP A 90 -24.76 7.11 9.15
CA ASP A 90 -25.67 7.04 7.99
C ASP A 90 -26.49 8.32 7.80
N ASN A 91 -27.03 8.90 8.88
CA ASN A 91 -27.84 10.11 8.79
C ASN A 91 -27.05 11.32 8.26
N ASP A 92 -25.83 11.51 8.75
CA ASP A 92 -24.97 12.65 8.38
C ASP A 92 -24.46 12.45 6.94
N TYR A 93 -24.19 11.20 6.54
CA TYR A 93 -23.83 10.84 5.17
C TYR A 93 -24.97 11.09 4.18
N GLN A 94 -26.19 10.66 4.50
CA GLN A 94 -27.37 10.93 3.65
C GLN A 94 -27.64 12.42 3.54
N LEU A 95 -27.52 13.16 4.65
CA LEU A 95 -27.65 14.62 4.63
C LEU A 95 -26.60 15.26 3.72
N PHE A 96 -25.34 14.81 3.78
CA PHE A 96 -24.29 15.30 2.88
C PHE A 96 -24.61 15.02 1.40
N LEU A 97 -25.07 13.81 1.07
CA LEU A 97 -25.46 13.46 -0.30
C LEU A 97 -26.63 14.30 -0.81
N THR A 98 -27.68 14.49 0.00
CA THR A 98 -28.83 15.34 -0.33
C THR A 98 -28.41 16.79 -0.58
N LEU A 99 -27.48 17.32 0.22
CA LEU A 99 -26.92 18.66 0.02
C LEU A 99 -26.13 18.77 -1.30
N VAL A 100 -25.26 17.80 -1.59
CA VAL A 100 -24.45 17.78 -2.83
C VAL A 100 -25.31 17.60 -4.08
N ARG A 101 -26.39 16.83 -3.99
CA ARG A 101 -27.33 16.61 -5.10
C ARG A 101 -28.25 17.81 -5.36
N GLY A 102 -28.26 18.82 -4.49
CA GLY A 102 -29.12 19.99 -4.64
C GLY A 102 -30.61 19.67 -4.45
N GLU A 103 -30.94 18.58 -3.76
CA GLU A 103 -32.33 18.15 -3.53
C GLU A 103 -33.14 19.17 -2.70
N ARG A 104 -32.47 20.16 -2.09
CA ARG A 104 -33.07 21.29 -1.36
C ARG A 104 -32.42 22.63 -1.67
N THR A 105 -32.30 22.97 -2.95
CA THR A 105 -32.02 24.36 -3.36
C THR A 105 -33.32 25.18 -3.26
N ILE A 106 -33.32 26.20 -2.40
CA ILE A 106 -34.33 27.27 -2.32
C ILE A 106 -33.84 28.44 -3.15
#